data_AF-A0A837NRY2-F1
#
_entry.id   AF-A0A837NRY2-F1
#
_cell.length_a   1.000
_cell.length_b   1.000
_cell.length_c   1.000
_cell.angle_alpha   90.00
_cell.angle_beta   90.00
_cell.angle_gamma   90.00
#
_symmetry.space_group_name_H-M   'P 1'
#
loop_
_entity.id
_entity.type
_entity.pdbx_description
1 polymer ?
#
loop_
_entity_poly.entity_id
_entity_poly.type
_entity_poly.pdbx_seq_one_letter_code
_entity_poly.pdbx_strand_id
1 'polypeptide(L)'
;MVITSGKIIFLIMSFIMKPEPQTQQELLDRAYAIAGMTFKELADEAEMVMPNDLKRDKGWVGQLLEWHLGAPAGSKPEQDFAKLGIELKSIPIGYSGKPLETTFVCVAPLMGVQGITWETSHVRNKLSKVLWIPVEGEREIPLAERHVGSPLLWTPSLAENELLKRDWEELMELIVLGNVEQITARHGEALHLRPKAANSRVLTEAYGASGKPIKTKPRGFYLRTQFTHKLLTTHYA
;
A
#
# COMPACT_ATOMS: atom_id res chain seq x y z
N MET A 1 -16.15 -1.42 -44.25
CA MET A 1 -14.73 -1.72 -44.53
C MET A 1 -13.92 -0.44 -44.41
N VAL A 2 -13.37 -0.18 -43.21
CA VAL A 2 -12.11 0.56 -43.02
C VAL A 2 -11.47 -0.11 -41.80
N ILE A 3 -10.37 -0.81 -42.06
CA ILE A 3 -9.48 -1.40 -41.05
C ILE A 3 -8.39 -0.37 -40.83
N THR A 4 -8.23 0.17 -39.62
CA THR A 4 -6.96 0.77 -39.18
C THR A 4 -6.79 0.65 -37.67
N SER A 5 -5.73 -0.08 -37.29
CA SER A 5 -4.96 0.00 -36.05
C SER A 5 -5.67 -0.18 -34.70
N GLY A 6 -5.85 -1.44 -34.29
CA GLY A 6 -5.11 -2.01 -33.16
C GLY A 6 -5.16 -1.35 -31.76
N LYS A 7 -6.11 -0.46 -31.47
CA LYS A 7 -6.43 -0.05 -30.10
C LYS A 7 -7.68 -0.79 -29.66
N ILE A 8 -7.52 -1.74 -28.76
CA ILE A 8 -8.62 -2.22 -27.91
C ILE A 8 -9.00 -1.02 -27.06
N ILE A 9 -9.98 -0.26 -27.55
CA ILE A 9 -10.73 0.69 -26.74
C ILE A 9 -11.58 -0.20 -25.85
N PHE A 10 -11.18 -0.34 -24.57
CA PHE A 10 -12.09 -0.85 -23.54
C PHE A 10 -13.27 0.11 -23.50
N LEU A 11 -14.36 -0.30 -24.13
CA LEU A 11 -15.64 0.37 -24.04
C LEU A 11 -16.03 0.32 -22.56
N ILE A 12 -16.07 1.49 -21.92
CA ILE A 12 -16.48 1.65 -20.52
C ILE A 12 -17.95 1.24 -20.44
N MET A 13 -18.22 -0.03 -20.11
CA MET A 13 -19.41 -0.33 -19.32
C MET A 13 -19.16 0.32 -17.97
N SER A 14 -20.02 1.27 -17.61
CA SER A 14 -20.00 1.93 -16.32
C SER A 14 -20.35 0.89 -15.25
N PHE A 15 -19.34 0.11 -14.82
CA PHE A 15 -19.41 -0.70 -13.63
C PHE A 15 -19.69 0.24 -12.46
N ILE A 16 -20.87 0.10 -11.87
CA ILE A 16 -21.22 0.89 -10.69
C ILE A 16 -20.37 0.37 -9.55
N MET A 17 -19.18 0.96 -9.34
CA MET A 17 -18.41 0.75 -8.11
C MET A 17 -19.34 1.01 -6.92
N LYS A 18 -19.17 0.23 -5.84
CA LYS A 18 -19.90 0.49 -4.60
C LYS A 18 -19.62 1.95 -4.17
N PRO A 19 -20.64 2.72 -3.76
CA PRO A 19 -20.43 4.10 -3.37
C PRO A 19 -19.50 4.17 -2.15
N GLU A 20 -18.75 5.27 -2.03
CA GLU A 20 -17.88 5.52 -0.88
C GLU A 20 -18.67 5.36 0.43
N PRO A 21 -18.18 4.58 1.42
CA PRO A 21 -18.87 4.41 2.69
C PRO A 21 -18.93 5.74 3.44
N GLN A 22 -20.06 6.00 4.08
CA GLN A 22 -20.31 7.27 4.79
C GLN A 22 -19.88 7.19 6.26
N THR A 23 -19.72 5.98 6.80
CA THR A 23 -19.30 5.77 8.19
C THR A 23 -18.21 4.71 8.30
N GLN A 24 -17.44 4.79 9.38
CA GLN A 24 -16.47 3.75 9.73
C GLN A 24 -17.16 2.38 9.93
N GLN A 25 -18.35 2.36 10.54
CA GLN A 25 -19.08 1.11 10.76
C GLN A 25 -19.48 0.46 9.44
N GLU A 26 -20.03 1.24 8.50
CA GLU A 26 -20.38 0.75 7.16
C GLU A 26 -19.16 0.17 6.43
N LEU A 27 -18.01 0.85 6.48
CA LEU A 27 -16.77 0.34 5.90
C LEU A 27 -16.36 -1.01 6.53
N LEU A 28 -16.46 -1.12 7.86
CA LEU A 28 -16.13 -2.36 8.57
C LEU A 28 -17.12 -3.48 8.25
N ASP A 29 -18.42 -3.20 8.18
CA ASP A 29 -19.45 -4.18 7.83
C ASP A 29 -19.20 -4.76 6.44
N ARG A 30 -18.83 -3.90 5.47
CA ARG A 30 -18.40 -4.34 4.13
C ARG A 30 -17.14 -5.20 4.17
N ALA A 31 -16.15 -4.82 4.98
CA ALA A 31 -14.90 -5.56 5.12
C ALA A 31 -15.11 -6.94 5.79
N TYR A 32 -15.99 -7.04 6.77
CA TYR A 32 -16.39 -8.31 7.36
C TYR A 32 -17.21 -9.17 6.40
N ALA A 33 -18.05 -8.57 5.56
CA ALA A 33 -18.87 -9.29 4.60
C ALA A 33 -18.04 -10.04 3.53
N ILE A 34 -16.85 -9.53 3.18
CA ILE A 34 -15.94 -10.19 2.22
C ILE A 34 -14.94 -11.14 2.88
N ALA A 35 -14.87 -11.17 4.22
CA ALA A 35 -13.95 -12.05 4.94
C ALA A 35 -14.35 -13.52 4.73
N GLY A 36 -13.38 -14.36 4.39
CA GLY A 36 -13.57 -15.77 4.06
C GLY A 36 -13.96 -16.05 2.62
N MET A 37 -14.23 -15.04 1.80
CA MET A 37 -14.49 -15.23 0.37
C MET A 37 -13.19 -15.42 -0.41
N THR A 38 -13.27 -16.20 -1.49
CA THR A 38 -12.17 -16.37 -2.44
C THR A 38 -12.04 -15.16 -3.36
N PHE A 39 -10.84 -14.95 -3.90
CA PHE A 39 -10.63 -13.93 -4.93
C PHE A 39 -11.48 -14.18 -6.18
N LYS A 40 -11.77 -15.44 -6.52
CA LYS A 40 -12.65 -15.76 -7.65
C LYS A 40 -14.08 -15.28 -7.42
N GLU A 41 -14.66 -15.59 -6.27
CA GLU A 41 -16.03 -15.15 -5.94
C GLU A 41 -16.14 -13.62 -5.94
N LEU A 42 -15.16 -12.95 -5.33
CA LEU A 42 -15.11 -11.48 -5.31
C LEU A 42 -14.90 -10.89 -6.71
N ALA A 43 -14.06 -11.50 -7.54
CA ALA A 43 -13.85 -11.04 -8.91
C ALA A 43 -15.08 -11.24 -9.78
N ASP A 44 -15.83 -12.33 -9.57
CA ASP A 44 -17.09 -12.59 -10.28
C ASP A 44 -18.17 -11.59 -9.89
N GLU A 45 -18.33 -11.27 -8.59
CA GLU A 45 -19.27 -10.24 -8.12
C GLU A 45 -18.92 -8.85 -8.70
N ALA A 46 -17.62 -8.55 -8.80
CA ALA A 46 -17.14 -7.28 -9.35
C ALA A 46 -17.05 -7.25 -10.89
N GLU A 47 -17.34 -8.39 -11.56
CA GLU A 47 -17.12 -8.59 -13.00
C GLU A 47 -15.68 -8.22 -13.44
N MET A 48 -14.70 -8.43 -12.56
CA MET A 48 -13.29 -8.11 -12.79
C MET A 48 -12.56 -9.30 -13.43
N VAL A 49 -11.84 -9.03 -14.52
CA VAL A 49 -10.98 -10.05 -15.14
C VAL A 49 -9.81 -10.36 -14.20
N MET A 50 -9.73 -11.62 -13.76
CA MET A 50 -8.67 -12.10 -12.91
C MET A 50 -7.43 -12.46 -13.76
N PRO A 51 -6.22 -12.00 -13.37
CA PRO A 51 -4.98 -12.41 -14.03
C PRO A 51 -4.63 -13.85 -13.65
N ASN A 52 -3.79 -14.51 -14.46
CA ASN A 52 -3.30 -15.85 -14.12
C ASN A 52 -2.33 -15.84 -12.93
N ASP A 53 -1.53 -14.78 -12.80
CA ASP A 53 -0.62 -14.56 -11.68
C ASP A 53 -0.40 -13.05 -11.40
N LEU A 54 0.18 -12.73 -10.25
CA LEU A 54 0.43 -11.34 -9.83
C LEU A 54 1.80 -10.79 -10.28
N LYS A 55 2.53 -11.46 -11.20
CA LYS A 55 3.89 -11.02 -11.58
C LYS A 55 3.87 -9.67 -12.29
N ARG A 56 2.87 -9.45 -13.16
CA ARG A 56 2.65 -8.21 -13.91
C ARG A 56 1.57 -7.33 -13.29
N ASP A 57 0.64 -7.93 -12.54
CA ASP A 57 -0.55 -7.27 -12.00
C ASP A 57 -0.50 -7.16 -10.47
N LYS A 58 0.62 -6.68 -9.94
CA LYS A 58 0.90 -6.61 -8.48
C LYS A 58 -0.13 -5.82 -7.67
N GLY A 59 -0.87 -4.92 -8.32
CA GLY A 59 -1.92 -4.10 -7.69
C GLY A 59 -3.33 -4.68 -7.78
N TRP A 60 -3.53 -5.82 -8.44
CA TRP A 60 -4.87 -6.34 -8.74
C TRP A 60 -5.67 -6.67 -7.48
N VAL A 61 -5.05 -7.29 -6.48
CA VAL A 61 -5.71 -7.60 -5.19
C VAL A 61 -6.15 -6.30 -4.49
N GLY A 62 -5.31 -5.26 -4.53
CA GLY A 62 -5.68 -3.95 -3.98
C GLY A 62 -6.90 -3.37 -4.68
N GLN A 63 -6.94 -3.40 -6.01
CA GLN A 63 -8.07 -2.90 -6.82
C GLN A 63 -9.36 -3.69 -6.56
N LEU A 64 -9.27 -5.01 -6.38
CA LEU A 64 -10.40 -5.84 -6.03
C LEU A 64 -11.01 -5.41 -4.69
N LEU A 65 -10.16 -5.21 -3.68
CA LEU A 65 -10.61 -4.75 -2.36
C LEU A 65 -11.13 -3.31 -2.39
N GLU A 66 -10.47 -2.41 -3.12
CA GLU A 66 -10.93 -1.05 -3.33
C GLU A 66 -12.37 -1.03 -3.90
N TRP A 67 -12.65 -1.86 -4.91
CA TRP A 67 -13.98 -1.97 -5.51
C TRP A 67 -15.03 -2.44 -4.49
N HIS A 68 -14.73 -3.51 -3.76
CA HIS A 68 -15.67 -4.11 -2.78
C HIS A 68 -15.93 -3.22 -1.56
N LEU A 69 -14.96 -2.40 -1.17
CA LEU A 69 -15.09 -1.49 -0.05
C LEU A 69 -15.60 -0.10 -0.47
N GLY A 70 -15.65 0.19 -1.77
CA GLY A 70 -16.07 1.48 -2.31
C GLY A 70 -15.01 2.57 -2.18
N ALA A 71 -13.73 2.20 -2.22
CA ALA A 71 -12.65 3.18 -2.25
C ALA A 71 -12.67 3.94 -3.59
N PRO A 72 -12.48 5.27 -3.59
CA PRO A 72 -12.33 6.04 -4.83
C PRO A 72 -11.11 5.54 -5.61
N ALA A 73 -11.29 5.25 -6.91
CA ALA A 73 -10.19 4.75 -7.73
C ALA A 73 -9.04 5.77 -7.83
N GLY A 74 -7.81 5.26 -7.76
CA GLY A 74 -6.58 5.98 -8.08
C GLY A 74 -5.69 6.30 -6.87
N SER A 75 -4.38 6.21 -7.08
CA SER A 75 -3.39 6.49 -6.03
C SER A 75 -3.27 8.00 -5.80
N LYS A 76 -3.88 8.48 -4.71
CA LYS A 76 -3.74 9.87 -4.25
C LYS A 76 -2.78 9.96 -3.05
N PRO A 77 -2.19 11.14 -2.76
CA PRO A 77 -1.44 11.37 -1.53
C PRO A 77 -2.29 11.22 -0.26
N GLU A 78 -3.59 11.47 -0.40
CA GLU A 78 -4.62 11.33 0.63
C GLU A 78 -4.84 9.86 1.01
N GLN A 79 -5.58 9.65 2.09
CA GLN A 79 -6.05 8.33 2.48
C GLN A 79 -7.17 7.85 1.55
N ASP A 80 -7.28 6.52 1.37
CA ASP A 80 -8.26 5.93 0.45
C ASP A 80 -9.70 6.32 0.82
N PHE A 81 -10.02 6.41 2.12
CA PHE A 81 -11.29 6.95 2.62
C PHE A 81 -11.05 8.29 3.34
N ALA A 82 -10.71 9.34 2.59
CA ALA A 82 -10.30 10.63 3.12
C ALA A 82 -11.32 11.24 4.12
N LYS A 83 -12.63 11.10 3.87
CA LYS A 83 -13.68 11.59 4.78
C LYS A 83 -13.71 10.85 6.12
N LEU A 84 -13.30 9.58 6.13
CA LEU A 84 -13.25 8.73 7.33
C LEU A 84 -11.88 8.79 8.01
N GLY A 85 -10.88 9.36 7.33
CA GLY A 85 -9.49 9.35 7.76
C GLY A 85 -8.91 7.93 7.84
N ILE A 86 -9.26 7.05 6.89
CA ILE A 86 -8.85 5.63 6.87
C ILE A 86 -8.10 5.31 5.59
N GLU A 87 -6.90 4.74 5.72
CA GLU A 87 -6.16 4.13 4.61
C GLU A 87 -6.50 2.63 4.52
N LEU A 88 -6.64 2.11 3.30
CA LEU A 88 -6.82 0.68 3.03
C LEU A 88 -5.48 0.02 2.70
N LYS A 89 -5.17 -1.10 3.35
CA LYS A 89 -3.99 -1.91 3.00
C LYS A 89 -4.29 -3.39 3.01
N SER A 90 -4.09 -4.06 1.88
CA SER A 90 -3.97 -5.51 1.84
C SER A 90 -2.63 -5.95 2.43
N ILE A 91 -2.61 -7.06 3.18
CA ILE A 91 -1.37 -7.66 3.68
C ILE A 91 -1.32 -9.16 3.36
N PRO A 92 -0.42 -9.60 2.47
CA PRO A 92 -0.30 -11.03 2.17
C PRO A 92 0.31 -11.78 3.35
N ILE A 93 -0.39 -12.81 3.81
CA ILE A 93 0.03 -13.66 4.93
C ILE A 93 0.23 -15.11 4.46
N GLY A 94 1.16 -15.81 5.10
CA GLY A 94 1.36 -17.25 4.92
C GLY A 94 0.51 -18.08 5.86
N TYR A 95 0.68 -19.41 5.82
CA TYR A 95 -0.14 -20.36 6.63
C TYR A 95 -0.11 -20.09 8.14
N SER A 96 0.98 -19.51 8.64
CA SER A 96 1.14 -19.17 10.06
C SER A 96 0.62 -17.78 10.44
N GLY A 97 -0.09 -17.10 9.54
CA GLY A 97 -0.52 -15.71 9.72
C GLY A 97 0.62 -14.68 9.61
N LYS A 98 1.84 -15.12 9.29
CA LYS A 98 3.00 -14.24 9.14
C LYS A 98 2.94 -13.45 7.82
N PRO A 99 3.15 -12.13 7.83
CA PRO A 99 3.30 -11.33 6.62
C PRO A 99 4.44 -11.84 5.73
N LEU A 100 4.14 -12.02 4.45
CA LEU A 100 5.09 -12.51 3.45
C LEU A 100 5.94 -11.40 2.84
N GLU A 101 5.45 -10.15 2.84
CA GLU A 101 6.09 -9.01 2.21
C GLU A 101 6.04 -7.75 3.08
N THR A 102 6.99 -6.84 2.87
CA THR A 102 6.95 -5.49 3.46
C THR A 102 5.84 -4.67 2.84
N THR A 103 5.09 -3.92 3.63
CA THR A 103 3.94 -3.16 3.13
C THR A 103 4.35 -1.77 2.66
N PHE A 104 4.03 -1.41 1.41
CA PHE A 104 4.24 -0.05 0.89
C PHE A 104 3.33 0.99 1.58
N VAL A 105 3.92 2.12 1.97
CA VAL A 105 3.20 3.26 2.57
C VAL A 105 2.99 4.36 1.55
N CYS A 106 4.08 5.00 1.10
CA CYS A 106 4.05 6.06 0.09
C CYS A 106 5.42 6.25 -0.57
N VAL A 107 5.45 7.01 -1.66
CA VAL A 107 6.69 7.47 -2.28
C VAL A 107 7.39 8.44 -1.34
N ALA A 108 8.71 8.30 -1.20
CA ALA A 108 9.51 9.21 -0.40
C ALA A 108 9.91 10.43 -1.26
N PRO A 109 9.62 11.67 -0.81
CA PRO A 109 10.11 12.85 -1.51
C PRO A 109 11.63 12.93 -1.36
N LEU A 110 12.35 13.07 -2.48
CA LEU A 110 13.81 13.21 -2.49
C LEU A 110 14.27 14.65 -2.80
N MET A 111 13.31 15.53 -3.11
CA MET A 111 13.48 16.94 -3.41
C MET A 111 12.36 17.72 -2.71
N GLY A 112 12.57 19.01 -2.44
CA GLY A 112 11.54 19.88 -1.86
C GLY A 112 11.06 19.45 -0.47
N VAL A 113 11.94 18.84 0.33
CA VAL A 113 11.62 18.29 1.66
C VAL A 113 11.69 19.31 2.79
N GLN A 114 12.05 20.57 2.48
CA GLN A 114 12.21 21.63 3.46
C GLN A 114 10.88 21.92 4.18
N GLY A 115 10.92 21.93 5.52
CA GLY A 115 9.76 22.24 6.36
C GLY A 115 8.79 21.07 6.58
N ILE A 116 9.03 19.89 6.00
CA ILE A 116 8.24 18.69 6.31
C ILE A 116 8.67 18.16 7.68
N THR A 117 7.70 17.94 8.57
CA THR A 117 7.91 17.29 9.87
C THR A 117 7.18 15.95 9.90
N TRP A 118 7.39 15.14 10.94
CA TRP A 118 6.64 13.89 11.13
C TRP A 118 5.13 14.15 11.10
N GLU A 119 4.70 15.18 11.82
CA GLU A 119 3.30 15.56 12.04
C GLU A 119 2.58 15.89 10.72
N THR A 120 3.29 16.50 9.78
CA THR A 120 2.80 16.92 8.46
C THR A 120 3.17 15.94 7.33
N SER A 121 3.86 14.84 7.64
CA SER A 121 4.33 13.89 6.65
C SER A 121 3.20 13.05 6.05
N HIS A 122 3.34 12.68 4.76
CA HIS A 122 2.44 11.71 4.12
C HIS A 122 2.49 10.33 4.77
N VAL A 123 3.64 9.93 5.32
CA VAL A 123 3.80 8.66 6.04
C VAL A 123 2.88 8.62 7.24
N ARG A 124 2.95 9.63 8.11
CA ARG A 124 2.07 9.73 9.27
C ARG A 124 0.61 9.84 8.87
N ASN A 125 0.29 10.66 7.86
CA ASN A 125 -1.09 10.78 7.36
C ASN A 125 -1.68 9.41 6.98
N LYS A 126 -0.95 8.63 6.18
CA LYS A 126 -1.40 7.30 5.73
C LYS A 126 -1.42 6.24 6.82
N LEU A 127 -0.57 6.35 7.83
CA LEU A 127 -0.49 5.40 8.94
C LEU A 127 -1.30 5.83 10.17
N SER A 128 -1.97 6.98 10.12
CA SER A 128 -2.73 7.52 11.25
C SER A 128 -3.91 6.61 11.64
N LYS A 129 -4.53 5.95 10.66
CA LYS A 129 -5.53 4.90 10.85
C LYS A 129 -5.60 4.06 9.58
N VAL A 130 -5.49 2.74 9.73
CA VAL A 130 -5.37 1.80 8.61
C VAL A 130 -6.36 0.66 8.80
N LEU A 131 -7.17 0.40 7.77
CA LEU A 131 -7.92 -0.85 7.62
C LEU A 131 -7.02 -1.87 6.91
N TRP A 132 -6.52 -2.83 7.68
CA TRP A 132 -5.75 -3.96 7.20
C TRP A 132 -6.69 -5.07 6.75
N ILE A 133 -6.47 -5.57 5.54
CA ILE A 133 -7.14 -6.74 4.99
C ILE A 133 -6.10 -7.84 4.77
N PRO A 134 -5.95 -8.80 5.68
CA PRO A 134 -5.12 -9.97 5.46
C PRO A 134 -5.62 -10.74 4.24
N VAL A 135 -4.72 -11.28 3.44
CA VAL A 135 -5.07 -12.14 2.31
C VAL A 135 -4.08 -13.30 2.21
N GLU A 136 -4.52 -14.46 1.76
CA GLU A 136 -3.62 -15.59 1.52
C GLU A 136 -2.61 -15.24 0.41
N GLY A 137 -1.32 -15.44 0.69
CA GLY A 137 -0.24 -15.07 -0.23
C GLY A 137 0.63 -16.22 -0.73
N GLU A 138 0.44 -17.43 -0.21
CA GLU A 138 1.25 -18.61 -0.55
C GLU A 138 1.21 -18.89 -2.06
N ARG A 139 2.38 -19.20 -2.66
CA ARG A 139 2.53 -19.22 -4.13
C ARG A 139 1.90 -20.46 -4.76
N GLU A 140 1.84 -21.54 -4.01
CA GLU A 140 1.24 -22.81 -4.38
C GLU A 140 -0.29 -22.76 -4.40
N ILE A 141 -0.91 -21.83 -3.66
CA ILE A 141 -2.36 -21.62 -3.71
C ILE A 141 -2.69 -20.84 -5.00
N PRO A 142 -3.49 -21.42 -5.91
CA PRO A 142 -3.95 -20.73 -7.11
C PRO A 142 -4.56 -19.38 -6.76
N LEU A 143 -4.30 -18.33 -7.55
CA LEU A 143 -4.77 -16.98 -7.25
C LEU A 143 -6.30 -16.94 -7.00
N ALA A 144 -7.05 -17.71 -7.79
CA ALA A 144 -8.49 -17.86 -7.71
C ALA A 144 -8.99 -18.35 -6.34
N GLU A 145 -8.22 -19.23 -5.70
CA GLU A 145 -8.60 -19.98 -4.50
C GLU A 145 -8.13 -19.31 -3.21
N ARG A 146 -7.37 -18.22 -3.32
CA ARG A 146 -6.91 -17.46 -2.15
C ARG A 146 -8.06 -16.74 -1.49
N HIS A 147 -8.07 -16.75 -0.18
CA HIS A 147 -9.11 -16.14 0.63
C HIS A 147 -8.71 -14.76 1.15
N VAL A 148 -9.73 -13.93 1.36
CA VAL A 148 -9.65 -12.71 2.17
C VAL A 148 -9.80 -13.08 3.65
N GLY A 149 -8.93 -12.57 4.50
CA GLY A 149 -8.99 -12.75 5.94
C GLY A 149 -9.92 -11.75 6.64
N SER A 150 -10.15 -11.96 7.94
CA SER A 150 -10.90 -11.02 8.78
C SER A 150 -10.21 -9.65 8.81
N PRO A 151 -10.93 -8.52 8.67
CA PRO A 151 -10.31 -7.19 8.68
C PRO A 151 -9.78 -6.78 10.06
N LEU A 152 -8.86 -5.83 10.07
CA LEU A 152 -8.31 -5.21 11.28
C LEU A 152 -8.23 -3.69 11.11
N LEU A 153 -8.94 -2.95 11.96
CA LEU A 153 -8.81 -1.50 12.03
C LEU A 153 -7.76 -1.11 13.07
N TRP A 154 -6.65 -0.56 12.61
CA TRP A 154 -5.51 -0.20 13.45
C TRP A 154 -5.28 1.31 13.49
N THR A 155 -4.83 1.78 14.65
CA THR A 155 -4.29 3.12 14.88
C THR A 155 -3.03 2.95 15.72
N PRO A 156 -1.91 3.61 15.40
CA PRO A 156 -0.68 3.44 16.14
C PRO A 156 -0.87 3.83 17.61
N SER A 157 -0.44 2.95 18.51
CA SER A 157 -0.21 3.31 19.91
C SER A 157 0.86 4.39 20.03
N LEU A 158 0.98 5.01 21.21
CA LEU A 158 2.02 6.01 21.46
C LEU A 158 3.42 5.47 21.15
N ALA A 159 3.73 4.25 21.62
CA ALA A 159 5.04 3.63 21.39
C ALA A 159 5.28 3.30 19.91
N GLU A 160 4.25 2.85 19.18
CA GLU A 160 4.37 2.61 17.73
C GLU A 160 4.53 3.91 16.95
N ASN A 161 3.82 4.98 17.33
CA ASN A 161 3.97 6.30 16.71
C ASN A 161 5.37 6.87 16.92
N GLU A 162 5.94 6.78 18.13
CA GLU A 162 7.32 7.23 18.41
C GLU A 162 8.35 6.41 17.63
N LEU A 163 8.16 5.09 17.53
CA LEU A 163 9.00 4.21 16.73
C LEU A 163 8.98 4.62 15.24
N LEU A 164 7.80 4.79 14.67
CA LEU A 164 7.63 5.21 13.27
C LEU A 164 8.20 6.61 13.02
N LYS A 165 8.00 7.54 13.97
CA LYS A 165 8.56 8.89 13.92
C LYS A 165 10.07 8.86 13.86
N ARG A 166 10.71 8.16 14.81
CA ARG A 166 12.17 8.05 14.90
C ARG A 166 12.77 7.47 13.61
N ASP A 167 12.22 6.38 13.11
CA ASP A 167 12.69 5.77 11.85
C ASP A 167 12.50 6.72 10.66
N TRP A 168 11.37 7.44 10.61
CA TRP A 168 11.12 8.41 9.55
C TRP A 168 12.11 9.58 9.60
N GLU A 169 12.39 10.12 10.79
CA GLU A 169 13.35 11.22 10.99
C GLU A 169 14.76 10.81 10.58
N GLU A 170 15.22 9.62 10.98
CA GLU A 170 16.51 9.05 10.57
C GLU A 170 16.62 8.94 9.04
N LEU A 171 15.59 8.39 8.39
CA LEU A 171 15.57 8.21 6.94
C LEU A 171 15.50 9.54 6.19
N MET A 172 14.75 10.51 6.71
CA MET A 172 14.64 11.85 6.13
C MET A 172 15.91 12.66 6.32
N GLU A 173 16.62 12.52 7.43
CA GLU A 173 17.94 13.14 7.64
C GLU A 173 18.93 12.70 6.55
N LEU A 174 19.00 11.40 6.25
CA LEU A 174 19.83 10.88 5.16
C LEU A 174 19.42 11.45 3.79
N ILE A 175 18.13 11.66 3.54
CA ILE A 175 17.64 12.31 2.32
C ILE A 175 18.08 13.77 2.26
N VAL A 176 17.88 14.52 3.33
CA VAL A 176 18.19 15.97 3.42
C VAL A 176 19.69 16.22 3.28
N LEU A 177 20.53 15.39 3.88
CA LEU A 177 21.99 15.46 3.76
C LEU A 177 22.51 14.97 2.40
N GLY A 178 21.62 14.56 1.49
CA GLY A 178 21.97 14.06 0.16
C GLY A 178 22.69 12.71 0.15
N ASN A 179 22.52 11.94 1.24
CA ASN A 179 23.09 10.60 1.44
C ASN A 179 22.09 9.48 1.05
N VAL A 180 21.15 9.77 0.14
CA VAL A 180 20.10 8.84 -0.31
C VAL A 180 20.65 7.49 -0.77
N GLU A 181 21.83 7.46 -1.40
CA GLU A 181 22.44 6.23 -1.89
C GLU A 181 23.06 5.36 -0.79
N GLN A 182 23.34 5.94 0.39
CA GLN A 182 23.83 5.20 1.55
C GLN A 182 22.70 4.48 2.30
N ILE A 183 21.44 4.78 1.96
CA ILE A 183 20.27 4.16 2.59
C ILE A 183 20.19 2.69 2.17
N THR A 184 20.54 1.82 3.11
CA THR A 184 20.44 0.36 3.00
C THR A 184 19.21 -0.18 3.73
N ALA A 185 18.89 -1.47 3.51
CA ALA A 185 17.83 -2.19 4.20
C ALA A 185 18.07 -2.39 5.71
N ARG A 186 19.16 -1.87 6.29
CA ARG A 186 19.45 -1.92 7.73
C ARG A 186 18.88 -0.72 8.50
N HIS A 187 18.63 0.41 7.84
CA HIS A 187 18.08 1.61 8.49
C HIS A 187 16.61 1.42 8.86
N GLY A 188 16.24 1.95 10.02
CA GLY A 188 14.90 1.87 10.61
C GLY A 188 14.50 0.49 11.11
N GLU A 189 13.76 0.46 12.22
CA GLU A 189 13.34 -0.76 12.94
C GLU A 189 11.94 -1.25 12.52
N ALA A 190 11.01 -0.34 12.27
CA ALA A 190 9.66 -0.58 11.78
C ALA A 190 9.45 -0.07 10.34
N LEU A 191 10.04 1.07 10.01
CA LEU A 191 9.90 1.72 8.71
C LEU A 191 11.25 1.70 7.97
N HIS A 192 11.26 1.49 6.65
CA HIS A 192 12.47 1.61 5.85
C HIS A 192 12.21 2.14 4.44
N LEU A 193 13.28 2.50 3.72
CA LEU A 193 13.22 2.91 2.33
C LEU A 193 13.68 1.80 1.39
N ARG A 194 12.90 1.55 0.34
CA ARG A 194 13.27 0.65 -0.76
C ARG A 194 13.06 1.31 -2.11
N PRO A 195 13.74 0.87 -3.18
CA PRO A 195 13.42 1.31 -4.53
C PRO A 195 11.93 1.08 -4.86
N LYS A 196 11.26 2.08 -5.44
CA LYS A 196 9.87 2.00 -5.90
C LYS A 196 9.77 2.56 -7.32
N ALA A 197 9.95 1.71 -8.32
CA ALA A 197 9.95 2.10 -9.72
C ALA A 197 9.12 1.13 -10.57
N ALA A 198 8.49 1.62 -11.64
CA ALA A 198 7.81 0.77 -12.63
C ALA A 198 8.80 -0.16 -13.36
N ASN A 199 10.03 0.31 -13.58
CA ASN A 199 11.13 -0.49 -14.12
C ASN A 199 12.49 0.05 -13.63
N SER A 200 13.56 -0.70 -13.86
CA SER A 200 14.91 -0.37 -13.38
C SER A 200 15.55 0.88 -14.01
N ARG A 201 14.98 1.41 -15.09
CA ARG A 201 15.47 2.59 -15.82
C ARG A 201 14.87 3.90 -15.33
N VAL A 202 13.79 3.85 -14.53
CA VAL A 202 13.15 5.05 -13.99
C VAL A 202 14.08 5.71 -12.98
N LEU A 203 14.33 7.00 -13.17
CA LEU A 203 15.12 7.85 -12.30
C LEU A 203 14.27 9.04 -11.85
N THR A 204 14.60 9.58 -10.68
CA THR A 204 14.04 10.82 -10.13
C THR A 204 15.19 11.73 -9.70
N GLU A 205 14.91 13.01 -9.55
CA GLU A 205 15.85 13.96 -8.96
C GLU A 205 15.93 13.78 -7.44
N ALA A 206 17.12 14.04 -6.90
CA ALA A 206 17.44 14.09 -5.48
C ALA A 206 18.59 15.09 -5.26
N TYR A 207 18.78 15.57 -4.04
CA TYR A 207 20.01 16.26 -3.68
C TYR A 207 21.12 15.26 -3.37
N GLY A 208 22.33 15.49 -3.88
CA GLY A 208 23.53 14.74 -3.47
C GLY A 208 24.25 15.42 -2.31
N ALA A 209 25.26 14.77 -1.73
CA ALA A 209 26.02 15.29 -0.57
C ALA A 209 26.68 16.68 -0.78
N SER A 210 26.85 17.12 -2.03
CA SER A 210 27.33 18.48 -2.36
C SER A 210 26.22 19.54 -2.40
N GLY A 211 24.97 19.16 -2.14
CA GLY A 211 23.78 20.01 -2.31
C GLY A 211 23.32 20.17 -3.77
N LYS A 212 24.04 19.61 -4.75
CA LYS A 212 23.65 19.67 -6.17
C LYS A 212 22.63 18.59 -6.53
N PRO A 213 21.70 18.86 -7.46
CA PRO A 213 20.79 17.83 -7.98
C PRO A 213 21.54 16.67 -8.63
N ILE A 214 21.12 15.46 -8.33
CA ILE A 214 21.57 14.19 -8.93
C ILE A 214 20.35 13.39 -9.40
N LYS A 215 20.57 12.40 -10.26
CA LYS A 215 19.55 11.41 -10.62
C LYS A 215 19.80 10.13 -9.85
N THR A 216 18.76 9.62 -9.18
CA THR A 216 18.82 8.33 -8.49
C THR A 216 17.51 7.56 -8.67
N LYS A 217 17.45 6.32 -8.15
CA LYS A 217 16.22 5.52 -8.21
C LYS A 217 15.16 6.09 -7.25
N PRO A 218 13.89 6.20 -7.66
CA PRO A 218 12.81 6.60 -6.76
C PRO A 218 12.72 5.65 -5.57
N ARG A 219 12.44 6.21 -4.40
CA ARG A 219 12.32 5.48 -3.13
C ARG A 219 10.89 5.52 -2.63
N GLY A 220 10.49 4.48 -1.91
CA GLY A 220 9.23 4.42 -1.18
C GLY A 220 9.48 3.98 0.25
N PHE A 221 8.63 4.48 1.15
CA PHE A 221 8.55 4.01 2.52
C PHE A 221 7.78 2.69 2.57
N TYR A 222 8.29 1.73 3.35
CA TYR A 222 7.63 0.46 3.60
C TYR A 222 7.70 0.11 5.08
N LEU A 223 6.63 -0.48 5.60
CA LEU A 223 6.62 -1.14 6.89
C LEU A 223 7.31 -2.50 6.78
N ARG A 224 8.14 -2.81 7.76
CA ARG A 224 8.82 -4.11 7.87
C ARG A 224 7.84 -5.19 8.29
N THR A 225 8.09 -6.41 7.82
CA THR A 225 7.25 -7.57 8.14
C THR A 225 7.17 -7.84 9.64
N GLN A 226 8.26 -7.58 10.39
CA GLN A 226 8.27 -7.73 11.85
C GLN A 226 7.27 -6.79 12.53
N PHE A 227 7.17 -5.54 12.08
CA PHE A 227 6.23 -4.56 12.63
C PHE A 227 4.79 -4.98 12.36
N THR A 228 4.47 -5.30 11.09
CA THR A 228 3.12 -5.74 10.72
C THR A 228 2.76 -7.09 11.33
N HIS A 229 3.73 -7.99 11.52
CA HIS A 229 3.50 -9.26 12.21
C HIS A 229 3.09 -9.03 13.66
N LYS A 230 3.82 -8.16 14.39
CA LYS A 230 3.46 -7.78 15.76
C LYS A 230 2.04 -7.23 15.83
N LEU A 231 1.70 -6.30 14.94
CA LEU A 231 0.36 -5.72 14.80
C LEU A 231 -0.72 -6.80 14.64
N LEU A 232 -0.53 -7.74 13.70
CA LEU A 232 -1.50 -8.82 13.47
C LEU A 232 -1.60 -9.73 14.70
N THR A 233 -0.47 -10.14 15.29
CA THR A 233 -0.47 -11.01 16.47
C THR A 233 -1.12 -10.36 17.68
N THR A 234 -0.94 -9.05 17.89
CA THR A 234 -1.58 -8.34 19.01
C THR A 234 -3.10 -8.26 18.85
N HIS A 235 -3.59 -8.17 17.61
CA HIS A 235 -5.02 -8.06 17.36
C HIS A 235 -5.76 -9.41 17.41
N TYR A 236 -5.18 -10.47 16.84
CA TYR A 236 -5.80 -11.80 16.76
C TYR A 236 -5.33 -12.76 17.88
N ALA A 237 -4.60 -12.27 18.88
CA ALA A 237 -4.19 -13.05 20.05
C ALA A 237 -5.39 -13.49 20.91
#